data_AF-A0A925GHB0-F1
#
_entry.id   AF-A0A925GHB0-F1
#
_cell.length_a   1.000
_cell.length_b   1.000
_cell.length_c   1.000
_cell.angle_alpha   90.00
_cell.angle_beta   90.00
_cell.angle_gamma   90.00
#
_symmetry.space_group_name_H-M   'P 1'
#
loop_
_entity.id
_entity.type
_entity.pdbx_description
1 polymer ?
#
loop_
_entity_poly.entity_id
_entity_poly.type
_entity_poly.pdbx_seq_one_letter_code
_entity_poly.pdbx_strand_id
1 'polypeptide(L)'
;MDAIRLREASRRDYRDPVPFLRRLRVIEHRLLGEPVDPQVRSLRTNKLKEWREARLGALFCHGMSERTGRKVFLSKGEFEDADFVGTWCDGDVQHFAPVQIKELVPEERNAQITLDTLVQGLSMYSGRKDLTVLIHLNRRTHFEPESLVLPPQLPIAALWILACTDSAQSEWAIWGNFLEQAEGTRFAYPT
;
A
#
# COMPACT_ATOMS: atom_id res chain seq x y z
N MET A 1 -12.35 3.56 -14.39
CA MET A 1 -13.17 4.60 -13.76
C MET A 1 -14.15 5.19 -14.74
N ASP A 2 -15.39 5.40 -14.29
CA ASP A 2 -16.35 6.24 -15.02
C ASP A 2 -15.97 7.73 -14.94
N ALA A 3 -16.67 8.56 -15.70
CA ALA A 3 -16.35 9.98 -15.85
C ALA A 3 -16.52 10.79 -14.55
N ILE A 4 -17.47 10.40 -13.68
CA ILE A 4 -17.72 11.10 -12.41
C ILE A 4 -16.56 10.84 -11.45
N ARG A 5 -16.21 9.56 -11.28
CA ARG A 5 -15.11 9.13 -10.41
C ARG A 5 -13.76 9.68 -10.89
N LEU A 6 -13.54 9.71 -12.20
CA LEU A 6 -12.34 10.32 -12.79
C LEU A 6 -12.25 11.81 -12.43
N ARG A 7 -13.36 12.55 -12.53
CA ARG A 7 -13.40 13.97 -12.17
C ARG A 7 -13.14 14.18 -10.68
N GLU A 8 -13.72 13.35 -9.82
CA GLU A 8 -13.47 13.42 -8.38
C GLU A 8 -12.01 13.13 -8.03
N ALA A 9 -11.43 12.07 -8.59
CA ALA A 9 -10.02 11.74 -8.45
C ALA A 9 -9.13 12.91 -8.89
N SER A 10 -9.38 13.50 -10.07
CA SER A 10 -8.58 14.60 -10.63
C SER A 10 -8.52 15.87 -9.76
N ARG A 11 -9.50 16.06 -8.86
CA ARG A 11 -9.59 17.23 -7.98
C ARG A 11 -8.85 17.04 -6.65
N ARG A 12 -8.36 15.84 -6.37
CA ARG A 12 -7.69 15.54 -5.12
C ARG A 12 -6.30 16.19 -5.08
N ASP A 13 -5.81 16.43 -3.87
CA ASP A 13 -4.44 16.90 -3.66
C ASP A 13 -3.48 15.70 -3.73
N TYR A 14 -2.59 15.72 -4.72
CA TYR A 14 -1.58 14.68 -4.96
C TYR A 14 -0.20 15.20 -4.57
N ARG A 15 0.47 14.45 -3.71
CA ARG A 15 1.78 14.82 -3.17
C ARG A 15 2.81 13.77 -3.50
N ASP A 16 4.04 14.22 -3.67
CA ASP A 16 5.19 13.34 -3.77
C ASP A 16 5.32 12.52 -2.46
N PRO A 17 5.36 11.17 -2.52
CA PRO A 17 5.50 10.35 -1.33
C PRO A 17 6.86 10.55 -0.62
N VAL A 18 7.93 10.87 -1.34
CA VAL A 18 9.31 10.88 -0.81
C VAL A 18 9.50 11.93 0.30
N PRO A 19 9.16 13.22 0.13
CA PRO A 19 9.27 14.20 1.21
C PRO A 19 8.44 13.85 2.45
N PHE A 20 7.28 13.20 2.26
CA PHE A 20 6.45 12.75 3.36
C PHE A 20 7.11 11.61 4.15
N LEU A 21 7.63 10.60 3.46
CA LEU A 21 8.35 9.47 4.08
C LEU A 21 9.59 9.94 4.84
N ARG A 22 10.39 10.85 4.26
CA ARG A 22 11.55 11.45 4.93
C ARG A 22 11.18 12.13 6.25
N ARG A 23 10.13 12.97 6.24
CA ARG A 23 9.64 13.63 7.46
C ARG A 23 9.16 12.62 8.50
N LEU A 24 8.46 11.57 8.06
CA LEU A 24 8.00 10.51 8.95
C LEU A 24 9.19 9.80 9.60
N ARG A 25 10.24 9.48 8.84
CA ARG A 25 11.46 8.86 9.37
C ARG A 25 12.14 9.71 10.43
N VAL A 26 12.21 11.03 10.22
CA VAL A 26 12.74 11.97 11.23
C VAL A 26 11.93 11.90 12.52
N ILE A 27 10.60 11.84 12.43
CA ILE A 27 9.72 11.70 13.61
C ILE A 27 9.97 10.35 14.28
N GLU A 28 9.98 9.25 13.53
CA GLU A 28 10.21 7.90 14.07
C GLU A 28 11.53 7.82 14.85
N HIS A 29 12.62 8.40 14.32
CA HIS A 29 13.90 8.45 15.03
C HIS A 29 13.85 9.28 16.31
N ARG A 30 13.15 10.42 16.32
CA ARG A 30 12.98 11.24 17.53
C ARG A 30 12.22 10.47 18.62
N LEU A 31 11.27 9.62 18.24
CA LEU A 31 10.48 8.84 19.19
C LEU A 31 11.20 7.59 19.75
N LEU A 32 12.38 7.21 19.22
CA LEU A 32 13.09 6.02 19.69
C LEU A 32 13.47 6.09 21.18
N GLY A 33 13.86 7.27 21.67
CA GLY A 33 14.23 7.51 23.07
C GLY A 33 13.07 7.88 24.00
N GLU A 34 11.86 8.06 23.45
CA GLU A 34 10.71 8.56 24.20
C GLU A 34 9.84 7.40 24.72
N PRO A 35 9.27 7.49 25.94
CA PRO A 35 8.34 6.51 26.49
C PRO A 35 6.95 6.66 25.85
N VAL A 36 6.85 6.35 24.56
CA VAL A 36 5.61 6.40 23.78
C VAL A 36 4.95 5.04 23.75
N ASP A 37 3.63 5.02 23.97
CA ASP A 37 2.77 3.84 23.83
C ASP A 37 3.04 3.09 22.51
N PRO A 38 3.26 1.76 22.53
CA PRO A 38 3.50 0.96 21.33
C PRO A 38 2.43 1.10 20.23
N GLN A 39 1.15 1.29 20.58
CA GLN A 39 0.08 1.53 19.63
C GLN A 39 0.19 2.90 18.97
N VAL A 40 0.64 3.93 19.70
CA VAL A 40 0.90 5.24 19.11
C VAL A 40 2.11 5.16 18.19
N ARG A 41 3.19 4.50 18.63
CA ARG A 41 4.42 4.30 17.85
C ARG A 41 4.17 3.57 16.53
N SER A 42 3.25 2.60 16.53
CA SER A 42 2.86 1.83 15.34
C SER A 42 1.67 2.43 14.56
N LEU A 43 1.21 3.63 14.92
CA LEU A 43 0.06 4.32 14.30
C LEU A 43 -1.23 3.47 14.33
N ARG A 44 -1.43 2.70 15.40
CA ARG A 44 -2.52 1.73 15.56
C ARG A 44 -3.74 2.23 16.34
N THR A 45 -3.70 3.46 16.83
CA THR A 45 -4.90 4.09 17.40
C THR A 45 -5.84 4.58 16.29
N ASN A 46 -7.14 4.67 16.57
CA ASN A 46 -8.12 5.16 15.58
C ASN A 46 -7.78 6.57 15.05
N LYS A 47 -7.26 7.44 15.92
CA LYS A 47 -6.82 8.80 15.55
C LYS A 47 -5.63 8.82 14.59
N LEU A 48 -4.89 7.72 14.50
CA LEU A 48 -3.69 7.57 13.65
C LEU A 48 -3.92 6.65 12.45
N LYS A 49 -5.14 6.12 12.26
CA LYS A 49 -5.52 5.24 11.14
C LYS A 49 -5.14 5.88 9.79
N GLU A 50 -5.57 7.12 9.57
CA GLU A 50 -5.29 7.87 8.33
C GLU A 50 -3.78 8.00 8.06
N TRP A 51 -2.98 8.23 9.11
CA TRP A 51 -1.52 8.36 8.97
C TRP A 51 -0.84 7.02 8.70
N ARG A 52 -1.36 5.93 9.27
CA ARG A 52 -0.90 4.57 8.95
C ARG A 52 -1.18 4.24 7.49
N GLU A 53 -2.37 4.54 7.00
CA GLU A 53 -2.76 4.33 5.60
C GLU A 53 -1.95 5.22 4.65
N ALA A 54 -1.76 6.50 5.00
CA ALA A 54 -0.91 7.41 4.23
C ALA A 54 0.55 6.93 4.16
N ARG A 55 1.10 6.38 5.25
CA ARG A 55 2.43 5.75 5.25
C ARG A 55 2.52 4.59 4.25
N LEU A 56 1.58 3.66 4.32
CA LEU A 56 1.57 2.49 3.44
C LEU A 56 1.34 2.88 1.98
N GLY A 57 0.42 3.80 1.73
CA GLY A 57 0.19 4.36 0.39
C GLY A 57 1.41 5.08 -0.16
N ALA A 58 2.12 5.85 0.68
CA ALA A 58 3.34 6.54 0.26
C ALA A 58 4.47 5.56 -0.08
N LEU A 59 4.65 4.51 0.74
CA LEU A 59 5.63 3.45 0.46
C LEU A 59 5.30 2.72 -0.84
N PHE A 60 4.03 2.41 -1.07
CA PHE A 60 3.60 1.78 -2.31
C PHE A 60 3.83 2.69 -3.53
N CYS A 61 3.41 3.96 -3.49
CA CYS A 61 3.67 4.91 -4.57
C CYS A 61 5.17 5.12 -4.83
N HIS A 62 5.99 5.18 -3.78
CA HIS A 62 7.45 5.25 -3.92
C HIS A 62 8.00 3.98 -4.60
N GLY A 63 7.64 2.79 -4.12
CA GLY A 63 8.05 1.52 -4.73
C GLY A 63 7.60 1.39 -6.19
N MET A 64 6.38 1.82 -6.52
CA MET A 64 5.90 1.86 -7.90
C MET A 64 6.70 2.85 -8.75
N SER A 65 7.17 3.95 -8.16
CA SER A 65 8.03 4.89 -8.87
C SER A 65 9.39 4.28 -9.22
N GLU A 66 10.01 3.61 -8.25
CA GLU A 66 11.27 2.88 -8.45
C GLU A 66 11.12 1.78 -9.50
N ARG A 67 10.02 1.01 -9.45
CA ARG A 67 9.77 -0.08 -10.39
C ARG A 67 9.55 0.40 -11.82
N THR A 68 8.77 1.46 -12.00
CA THR A 68 8.30 1.88 -13.34
C THR A 68 9.17 2.94 -13.97
N GLY A 69 10.10 3.54 -13.22
CA GLY A 69 10.87 4.72 -13.63
C GLY A 69 10.01 5.99 -13.78
N ARG A 70 8.73 5.95 -13.39
CA ARG A 70 7.77 7.05 -13.50
C ARG A 70 7.39 7.54 -12.12
N LYS A 71 7.24 8.85 -11.93
CA LYS A 71 6.80 9.37 -10.64
C LYS A 71 5.34 9.01 -10.38
N VAL A 72 5.09 8.32 -9.26
CA VAL A 72 3.74 8.03 -8.76
C VAL A 72 3.49 8.89 -7.51
N PHE A 73 2.42 9.69 -7.56
CA PHE A 73 1.99 10.57 -6.49
C PHE A 73 0.86 9.94 -5.67
N LEU A 74 0.77 10.38 -4.41
CA LEU A 74 -0.22 9.91 -3.45
C LEU A 74 -1.24 11.00 -3.14
N SER A 75 -2.52 10.64 -3.13
CA SER A 75 -3.56 11.38 -2.42
C SER A 75 -4.11 10.53 -1.28
N LYS A 76 -3.85 10.95 -0.03
CA LYS A 76 -4.34 10.27 1.18
C LYS A 76 -5.84 10.48 1.39
N GLY A 77 -6.46 9.61 2.19
CA GLY A 77 -7.85 9.72 2.62
C GLY A 77 -8.80 8.90 1.75
N GLU A 78 -9.93 8.52 2.33
CA GLU A 78 -10.87 7.60 1.71
C GLU A 78 -11.38 8.13 0.34
N PHE A 79 -11.54 7.20 -0.60
CA PHE A 79 -12.15 7.39 -1.90
C PHE A 79 -13.05 6.19 -2.16
N GLU A 80 -14.30 6.28 -1.70
CA GLU A 80 -15.25 5.17 -1.71
C GLU A 80 -14.72 3.97 -0.90
N ASP A 81 -14.45 2.83 -1.54
CA ASP A 81 -13.88 1.62 -0.94
C ASP A 81 -12.34 1.59 -1.02
N ALA A 82 -11.68 2.71 -1.31
CA ALA A 82 -10.23 2.81 -1.34
C ALA A 82 -9.73 3.70 -0.20
N ASP A 83 -8.62 3.31 0.42
CA ASP A 83 -7.97 4.07 1.50
C ASP A 83 -7.13 5.24 0.96
N PHE A 84 -6.69 5.17 -0.31
CA PHE A 84 -6.00 6.26 -0.99
C PHE A 84 -6.13 6.17 -2.52
N VAL A 85 -5.66 7.20 -3.23
CA VAL A 85 -5.55 7.20 -4.70
C VAL A 85 -4.11 7.49 -5.11
N GLY A 86 -3.52 6.60 -5.90
CA GLY A 86 -2.27 6.83 -6.61
C GLY A 86 -2.49 7.47 -7.98
N THR A 87 -1.57 8.30 -8.46
CA THR A 87 -1.61 8.85 -9.82
C THR A 87 -0.24 8.94 -10.45
N TRP A 88 -0.15 8.79 -11.76
CA TRP A 88 1.06 8.99 -12.55
C TRP A 88 0.68 9.51 -13.93
N CYS A 89 1.65 10.07 -14.65
CA CYS A 89 1.48 10.45 -16.05
C CYS A 89 2.24 9.47 -16.95
N ASP A 90 1.63 9.15 -18.10
CA ASP A 90 2.29 8.50 -19.23
C ASP A 90 2.11 9.39 -20.46
N GLY A 91 3.15 10.15 -20.79
CA GLY A 91 3.03 11.29 -21.70
C GLY A 91 2.01 12.31 -21.16
N ASP A 92 1.00 12.61 -21.99
CA ASP A 92 -0.07 13.57 -21.65
C ASP A 92 -1.26 12.91 -20.93
N VAL A 93 -1.22 11.59 -20.71
CA VAL A 93 -2.32 10.85 -20.07
C VAL A 93 -2.05 10.72 -18.58
N GLN A 94 -2.92 11.31 -17.77
CA GLN A 94 -2.93 11.09 -16.32
C GLN A 94 -3.75 9.87 -15.96
N HIS A 95 -3.13 8.94 -15.24
CA HIS A 95 -3.74 7.72 -14.75
C HIS A 95 -4.02 7.82 -13.25
N PHE A 96 -5.03 7.08 -12.80
CA PHE A 96 -5.44 7.03 -11.40
C PHE A 96 -5.67 5.58 -10.98
N ALA A 97 -5.21 5.23 -9.78
CA ALA A 97 -5.43 3.93 -9.17
C ALA A 97 -6.00 4.15 -7.75
N PRO A 98 -7.30 3.91 -7.53
CA PRO A 98 -7.87 3.78 -6.19
C PRO A 98 -7.29 2.52 -5.57
N VAL A 99 -6.72 2.64 -4.37
CA VAL A 99 -6.06 1.53 -3.69
C VAL A 99 -6.71 1.26 -2.35
N GLN A 100 -7.24 0.06 -2.17
CA GLN A 100 -7.66 -0.45 -0.87
C GLN A 100 -6.52 -1.20 -0.21
N ILE A 101 -6.23 -0.86 1.04
CA ILE A 101 -5.22 -1.54 1.85
C ILE A 101 -5.88 -2.69 2.62
N LYS A 102 -5.22 -3.84 2.59
CA LYS A 102 -5.42 -4.95 3.51
C LYS A 102 -4.11 -5.20 4.24
N GLU A 103 -4.18 -5.75 5.44
CA GLU A 103 -3.00 -6.00 6.25
C GLU A 103 -3.03 -7.46 6.72
N LEU A 104 -1.95 -8.20 6.41
CA LEU A 104 -1.62 -9.39 7.16
C LEU A 104 -0.99 -8.94 8.47
N VAL A 105 -1.83 -8.78 9.49
CA VAL A 105 -1.41 -8.24 10.78
C VAL A 105 -0.36 -9.15 11.46
N PRO A 106 0.46 -8.60 12.38
CA PRO A 106 1.40 -9.37 13.18
C PRO A 106 0.70 -10.53 13.88
N GLU A 107 1.42 -11.64 14.06
CA GLU A 107 0.89 -12.87 14.65
C GLU A 107 0.37 -12.64 16.08
N GLU A 108 1.03 -11.75 16.83
CA GLU A 108 0.63 -11.39 18.20
C GLU A 108 -0.75 -10.72 18.23
N ARG A 109 -1.19 -10.15 17.11
CA ARG A 109 -2.52 -9.53 16.99
C ARG A 109 -3.57 -10.54 16.52
N ASN A 110 -3.24 -11.34 15.52
CA ASN A 110 -4.09 -12.40 15.04
C ASN A 110 -3.23 -13.41 14.27
N ALA A 111 -2.95 -14.56 14.88
CA ALA A 111 -2.18 -15.63 14.25
C ALA A 111 -3.00 -16.44 13.22
N GLN A 112 -4.34 -16.40 13.31
CA GLN A 112 -5.23 -17.22 12.47
C GLN A 112 -5.42 -16.64 11.07
N ILE A 113 -5.28 -15.32 10.91
CA ILE A 113 -5.34 -14.72 9.58
C ILE A 113 -4.09 -15.11 8.78
N THR A 114 -4.28 -15.45 7.52
CA THR A 114 -3.23 -15.87 6.59
C THR A 114 -3.30 -15.02 5.33
N LEU A 115 -2.24 -15.04 4.53
CA LEU A 115 -2.27 -14.37 3.22
C LEU A 115 -3.37 -14.95 2.33
N ASP A 116 -3.53 -16.27 2.32
CA ASP A 116 -4.58 -16.94 1.54
C ASP A 116 -5.96 -16.50 1.95
N THR A 117 -6.26 -16.41 3.25
CA THR A 117 -7.58 -15.96 3.71
C THR A 117 -7.86 -14.51 3.36
N LEU A 118 -6.84 -13.64 3.35
CA LEU A 118 -6.96 -12.28 2.85
C LEU A 118 -7.26 -12.24 1.34
N VAL A 119 -6.55 -13.04 0.54
CA VAL A 119 -6.71 -13.10 -0.91
C VAL A 119 -8.07 -13.70 -1.30
N GLN A 120 -8.48 -14.79 -0.65
CA GLN A 120 -9.80 -15.40 -0.85
C GLN A 120 -10.92 -14.41 -0.52
N GLY A 121 -10.74 -13.62 0.55
CA GLY A 121 -11.66 -12.57 0.96
C GLY A 121 -11.87 -11.47 -0.10
N LEU A 122 -10.96 -11.29 -1.05
CA LEU A 122 -11.12 -10.30 -2.12
C LEU A 122 -12.25 -10.65 -3.10
N SER A 123 -12.71 -11.91 -3.11
CA SER A 123 -13.86 -12.34 -3.91
C SER A 123 -15.17 -11.65 -3.49
N MET A 124 -15.20 -11.04 -2.30
CA MET A 124 -16.38 -10.34 -1.79
C MET A 124 -16.63 -8.98 -2.47
N TYR A 125 -15.63 -8.40 -3.12
CA TYR A 125 -15.84 -7.15 -3.84
C TYR A 125 -16.82 -7.39 -4.98
N SER A 126 -17.81 -6.52 -5.16
CA SER A 126 -18.76 -6.63 -6.25
C SER A 126 -18.66 -5.39 -7.13
N GLY A 127 -18.22 -5.57 -8.38
CA GLY A 127 -18.45 -4.59 -9.44
C GLY A 127 -17.40 -3.49 -9.67
N ARG A 128 -16.31 -3.38 -8.91
CA ARG A 128 -15.27 -2.34 -9.15
C ARG A 128 -14.05 -2.86 -9.90
N LYS A 129 -14.14 -2.88 -11.23
CA LYS A 129 -13.04 -3.32 -12.13
C LYS A 129 -11.79 -2.43 -12.12
N ASP A 130 -11.79 -1.30 -11.42
CA ASP A 130 -10.66 -0.37 -11.31
C ASP A 130 -10.02 -0.31 -9.92
N LEU A 131 -10.52 -1.09 -8.96
CA LEU A 131 -9.95 -1.13 -7.61
C LEU A 131 -8.60 -1.86 -7.63
N THR A 132 -7.56 -1.22 -7.12
CA THR A 132 -6.31 -1.89 -6.79
C THR A 132 -6.35 -2.33 -5.33
N VAL A 133 -5.88 -3.54 -5.02
CA VAL A 133 -5.70 -4.00 -3.64
C VAL A 133 -4.23 -4.08 -3.32
N LEU A 134 -3.84 -3.47 -2.20
CA LEU A 134 -2.52 -3.55 -1.62
C LEU A 134 -2.59 -4.38 -0.32
N ILE A 135 -1.92 -5.52 -0.28
CA ILE A 135 -1.74 -6.29 0.95
C ILE A 135 -0.40 -5.93 1.57
N HIS A 136 -0.42 -5.31 2.75
CA HIS A 136 0.77 -5.10 3.57
C HIS A 136 1.06 -6.35 4.40
N LEU A 137 2.22 -6.98 4.18
CA LEU A 137 2.71 -8.08 5.01
C LEU A 137 3.40 -7.52 6.25
N ASN A 138 2.65 -7.42 7.35
CA ASN A 138 3.18 -6.98 8.63
C ASN A 138 3.57 -8.17 9.50
N ARG A 139 4.37 -9.08 8.94
CA ARG A 139 4.93 -10.24 9.62
C ARG A 139 6.38 -10.46 9.19
N ARG A 140 7.17 -11.04 10.07
CA ARG A 140 8.54 -11.48 9.78
C ARG A 140 8.51 -12.87 9.13
N THR A 141 7.97 -12.95 7.93
CA THR A 141 7.87 -14.20 7.17
C THR A 141 8.68 -14.11 5.89
N HIS A 142 9.24 -15.23 5.46
CA HIS A 142 9.67 -15.36 4.07
C HIS A 142 8.42 -15.31 3.19
N PHE A 143 8.45 -14.47 2.14
CA PHE A 143 7.36 -14.39 1.19
C PHE A 143 7.87 -14.84 -0.19
N GLU A 144 7.26 -15.90 -0.70
CA GLU A 144 7.53 -16.46 -2.02
C GLU A 144 6.38 -16.06 -2.95
N PRO A 145 6.57 -15.11 -3.88
CA PRO A 145 5.49 -14.66 -4.76
C PRO A 145 4.85 -15.80 -5.56
N GLU A 146 5.66 -16.78 -5.98
CA GLU A 146 5.23 -17.92 -6.78
C GLU A 146 4.30 -18.88 -6.01
N SER A 147 4.32 -18.85 -4.68
CA SER A 147 3.44 -19.70 -3.86
C SER A 147 2.03 -19.13 -3.70
N LEU A 148 1.77 -17.91 -4.18
CA LEU A 148 0.48 -17.25 -3.99
C LEU A 148 -0.58 -17.82 -4.95
N VAL A 149 -1.59 -18.49 -4.39
CA VAL A 149 -2.71 -19.03 -5.16
C VAL A 149 -3.87 -18.04 -5.19
N LEU A 150 -4.23 -17.58 -6.38
CA LEU A 150 -5.35 -16.67 -6.58
C LEU A 150 -6.67 -17.41 -6.82
N PRO A 151 -7.81 -16.86 -6.35
CA PRO A 151 -9.13 -17.25 -6.82
C PRO A 151 -9.23 -17.13 -8.35
N PRO A 152 -10.04 -17.98 -9.01
CA PRO A 152 -10.13 -18.01 -10.47
C PRO A 152 -10.53 -16.68 -11.11
N GLN A 153 -11.33 -15.88 -10.38
CA GLN A 153 -11.74 -14.56 -10.81
C GLN A 153 -11.75 -13.63 -9.60
N LEU A 154 -10.99 -12.53 -9.69
CA LEU A 154 -11.02 -11.46 -8.71
C LEU A 154 -11.61 -10.20 -9.34
N PRO A 155 -12.63 -9.58 -8.73
CA PRO A 155 -13.30 -8.39 -9.26
C PRO A 155 -12.55 -7.10 -8.90
N ILE A 156 -11.25 -7.09 -9.13
CA ILE A 156 -10.32 -5.98 -8.88
C ILE A 156 -9.40 -5.81 -10.10
N ALA A 157 -8.80 -4.63 -10.26
CA ALA A 157 -7.90 -4.32 -11.36
C ALA A 157 -6.50 -4.89 -11.17
N ALA A 158 -6.02 -4.86 -9.93
CA ALA A 158 -4.66 -5.28 -9.61
C ALA A 158 -4.56 -5.73 -8.15
N LEU A 159 -3.63 -6.66 -7.91
CA LEU A 159 -3.25 -7.12 -6.59
C LEU A 159 -1.75 -6.93 -6.40
N TRP A 160 -1.40 -6.22 -5.34
CA TRP A 160 -0.03 -5.92 -4.96
C TRP A 160 0.23 -6.33 -3.53
N ILE A 161 1.47 -6.72 -3.26
CA ILE A 161 1.97 -7.02 -1.93
C ILE A 161 3.08 -6.04 -1.60
N LEU A 162 3.06 -5.47 -0.40
CA LEU A 162 4.11 -4.61 0.15
C LEU A 162 4.63 -5.23 1.45
N ALA A 163 5.94 -5.33 1.60
CA ALA A 163 6.55 -5.78 2.85
C ALA A 163 7.81 -4.99 3.19
N CYS A 164 8.08 -4.92 4.48
CA CYS A 164 9.36 -4.52 5.02
C CYS A 164 10.29 -5.74 5.02
N THR A 165 11.47 -5.64 4.40
CA THR A 165 12.38 -6.79 4.23
C THR A 165 13.48 -6.85 5.29
N ASP A 166 13.64 -5.80 6.09
CA ASP A 166 14.62 -5.71 7.16
C ASP A 166 14.01 -5.26 8.51
N SER A 167 14.76 -5.44 9.60
CA SER A 167 14.31 -5.07 10.94
C SER A 167 14.44 -3.56 11.23
N ALA A 168 15.33 -2.85 10.52
CA ALA A 168 15.49 -1.40 10.66
C ALA A 168 14.45 -0.61 9.86
N GLN A 169 13.59 -1.31 9.12
CA GLN A 169 12.60 -0.75 8.20
C GLN A 169 13.21 0.16 7.14
N SER A 170 14.46 -0.11 6.77
CA SER A 170 15.23 0.63 5.78
C SER A 170 15.08 0.06 4.37
N GLU A 171 14.64 -1.19 4.22
CA GLU A 171 14.41 -1.83 2.94
C GLU A 171 12.98 -2.37 2.86
N TRP A 172 12.37 -2.13 1.71
CA TRP A 172 11.00 -2.53 1.40
C TRP A 172 10.96 -3.22 0.05
N ALA A 173 9.92 -4.00 -0.17
CA ALA A 173 9.67 -4.66 -1.43
C ALA A 173 8.19 -4.58 -1.81
N ILE A 174 7.95 -4.41 -3.11
CA ILE A 174 6.63 -4.62 -3.71
C ILE A 174 6.65 -5.80 -4.66
N TRP A 175 5.57 -6.59 -4.66
CA TRP A 175 5.34 -7.67 -5.63
C TRP A 175 3.98 -7.51 -6.28
N GLY A 176 3.92 -7.79 -7.58
CA GLY A 176 2.71 -7.68 -8.38
C GLY A 176 3.04 -7.36 -9.84
N ASN A 177 2.06 -7.06 -10.69
CA ASN A 177 0.64 -7.29 -10.45
C ASN A 177 0.36 -8.81 -10.45
N PHE A 178 -0.23 -9.34 -9.39
CA PHE A 178 -0.50 -10.79 -9.30
C PHE A 178 -1.59 -11.27 -10.26
N LEU A 179 -2.43 -10.38 -10.79
CA LEU A 179 -3.43 -10.74 -11.80
C LEU A 179 -2.84 -10.88 -13.22
N GLU A 180 -1.55 -10.55 -13.39
CA GLU A 180 -0.82 -10.64 -14.64
C GLU A 180 0.44 -11.50 -14.41
N GLN A 181 1.64 -10.94 -14.61
CA GLN A 181 2.91 -11.55 -14.27
C GLN A 181 3.50 -10.84 -13.06
N ALA A 182 3.51 -11.52 -11.92
CA ALA A 182 4.03 -10.96 -10.69
C ALA A 182 5.57 -10.94 -10.71
N GLU A 183 6.14 -9.76 -10.44
CA GLU A 183 7.57 -9.59 -10.22
C GLU A 183 7.81 -8.78 -8.95
N GLY A 184 8.99 -8.95 -8.36
CA GLY A 184 9.40 -8.24 -7.16
C GLY A 184 10.33 -7.05 -7.47
N THR A 185 10.14 -5.94 -6.75
CA THR A 185 11.07 -4.80 -6.76
C THR A 185 11.40 -4.42 -5.33
N ARG A 186 12.69 -4.42 -5.00
CA ARG A 186 13.20 -3.91 -3.71
C ARG A 186 13.58 -2.45 -3.85
N PHE A 187 13.37 -1.69 -2.78
CA PHE A 187 13.74 -0.28 -2.71
C PHE A 187 14.09 0.12 -1.29
N ALA A 188 14.97 1.11 -1.18
CA ALA A 188 15.31 1.71 0.10
C ALA A 188 14.19 2.66 0.57
N TYR A 189 13.96 2.68 1.87
CA TYR A 189 13.14 3.72 2.49
C TYR A 189 13.81 5.09 2.27
N PRO A 190 13.08 6.12 1.81
CA PRO A 190 13.68 7.43 1.57
C PRO A 190 14.25 8.06 2.85
N THR A 191 15.55 8.37 2.81
CA THR A 191 16.27 9.12 3.85
C THR A 191 16.49 10.56 3.44
#